data_AF-A0A929ZUV1-F1
#
_entry.id   AF-A0A929ZUV1-F1
#
_cell.length_a   1.000
_cell.length_b   1.000
_cell.length_c   1.000
_cell.angle_alpha   90.00
_cell.angle_beta   90.00
_cell.angle_gamma   90.00
#
_symmetry.space_group_name_H-M   'P 1'
#
loop_
_entity.id
_entity.type
_entity.pdbx_description
1 polymer ?
#
loop_
_entity_poly.entity_id
_entity_poly.type
_entity_poly.pdbx_seq_one_letter_code
_entity_poly.pdbx_strand_id
1 'polypeptide(L)'
;MQNSNRGFERSQFINMVVFAGFILAVMLFFQYFNKEDKKKQAEQQVKTEQTEKIVKAVASHNGEKSTLKNDELTLEISNLGGQISSVRMNQYNSYDKTDKNKPLYLFNNENSNYGFAFKDKAGKLVSTKDLNFTPTVNGNVITLQAQLESATIQFIYTLQKNYKVDFQVKTEGLSK
;
A
#
# COMPACT_ATOMS: atom_id res chain seq x y z
N MET A 1 55.58 48.51 -18.87
CA MET A 1 54.74 47.50 -18.19
C MET A 1 54.01 48.21 -17.04
N GLN A 2 52.74 48.58 -17.20
CA GLN A 2 51.95 49.18 -16.11
C GLN A 2 51.26 48.04 -15.34
N ASN A 3 51.65 47.86 -14.07
CA ASN A 3 51.06 46.90 -13.16
C ASN A 3 49.99 47.62 -12.33
N SER A 4 48.72 47.40 -12.66
CA SER A 4 47.59 47.90 -11.87
C SER A 4 47.33 46.96 -10.69
N ASN A 5 48.03 47.19 -9.59
CA ASN A 5 47.73 46.53 -8.32
C ASN A 5 46.46 47.19 -7.73
N ARG A 6 45.29 46.62 -8.02
CA ARG A 6 43.99 47.08 -7.48
C ARG A 6 43.92 46.74 -5.99
N GLY A 7 44.30 47.70 -5.14
CA GLY A 7 44.06 47.65 -3.71
C GLY A 7 42.55 47.59 -3.42
N PHE A 8 42.18 46.90 -2.36
CA PHE A 8 40.79 46.68 -1.97
C PHE A 8 40.06 48.03 -1.76
N GLU A 9 39.19 48.43 -2.69
CA GLU A 9 38.45 49.70 -2.62
C GLU A 9 37.21 49.60 -1.71
N ARG A 10 36.90 50.65 -0.94
CA ARG A 10 35.78 50.65 0.03
C ARG A 10 34.39 50.42 -0.59
N SER A 11 34.21 50.73 -1.87
CA SER A 11 33.00 50.43 -2.64
C SER A 11 32.78 48.93 -2.85
N GLN A 12 33.86 48.14 -2.96
CA GLN A 12 33.81 46.68 -3.03
C GLN A 12 33.37 46.07 -1.70
N PHE A 13 33.75 46.67 -0.56
CA PHE A 13 33.24 46.24 0.76
C PHE A 13 31.75 46.50 0.90
N ILE A 14 31.25 47.65 0.46
CA ILE A 14 29.83 48.00 0.58
C ILE A 14 28.98 47.06 -0.27
N ASN A 15 29.37 46.80 -1.53
CA ASN A 15 28.68 45.85 -2.40
C ASN A 15 28.73 44.42 -1.86
N MET A 16 29.84 44.02 -1.23
CA MET A 16 29.98 42.71 -0.59
C MET A 16 29.03 42.55 0.61
N VAL A 17 28.88 43.59 1.45
CA VAL A 17 27.97 43.55 2.61
C VAL A 17 26.50 43.50 2.16
N VAL A 18 26.13 44.25 1.12
CA VAL A 18 24.77 44.22 0.55
C VAL A 18 24.48 42.86 -0.10
N PHE A 19 25.44 42.29 -0.82
CA PHE A 19 25.32 40.97 -1.44
C PHE A 19 25.21 39.84 -0.40
N ALA A 20 26.00 39.91 0.68
CA ALA A 20 25.93 38.96 1.79
C ALA A 20 24.58 39.03 2.53
N GLY A 21 24.04 40.24 2.73
CA GLY A 21 22.71 40.43 3.32
C GLY A 21 21.59 39.84 2.45
N PHE A 22 21.67 40.03 1.13
CA PHE A 22 20.72 39.45 0.19
C PHE A 22 20.77 37.92 0.18
N ILE A 23 21.96 37.32 0.19
CA ILE A 23 22.12 35.85 0.27
C ILE A 23 21.54 35.30 1.58
N LEU A 24 21.79 35.95 2.72
CA LEU A 24 21.19 35.54 4.00
C LEU A 24 19.67 35.62 3.98
N ALA A 25 19.10 36.67 3.39
CA ALA A 25 17.65 36.80 3.26
C ALA A 25 17.04 35.70 2.37
N VAL A 26 17.68 35.37 1.24
CA VAL A 26 17.26 34.28 0.34
C VAL A 26 17.41 32.92 1.02
N MET A 27 18.48 32.69 1.78
CA MET A 27 18.66 31.45 2.56
C MET A 27 17.59 31.29 3.65
N LEU A 28 17.27 32.36 4.37
CA LEU A 28 16.21 32.37 5.38
C LEU A 28 14.82 32.18 4.74
N PHE A 29 14.57 32.81 3.59
CA PHE A 29 13.34 32.61 2.81
C PHE A 29 13.21 31.15 2.36
N PHE A 30 14.27 30.55 1.82
CA PHE A 30 14.25 29.15 1.38
C PHE A 30 14.07 28.17 2.55
N GLN A 31 14.65 28.46 3.72
CA GLN A 31 14.41 27.69 4.95
C GLN A 31 12.97 27.83 5.48
N TYR A 32 12.38 29.03 5.35
CA TYR A 32 11.00 29.30 5.75
C TYR A 32 10.01 28.54 4.85
N PHE A 33 10.23 28.53 3.53
CA PHE A 33 9.38 27.82 2.57
C PHE A 33 9.55 26.29 2.59
N ASN A 34 10.75 25.76 2.86
CA ASN A 34 10.97 24.30 2.97
C ASN A 34 10.48 23.67 4.29
N LYS A 35 9.85 24.44 5.19
CA LYS A 35 9.34 23.93 6.47
C LYS A 35 7.99 23.21 6.32
N GLU A 36 7.23 23.49 5.27
CA GLU A 36 5.93 22.83 5.01
C GLU A 36 6.07 21.44 4.36
N ASP A 37 7.14 21.18 3.62
CA ASP A 37 7.39 19.87 2.99
C ASP A 37 8.02 18.84 3.94
N LYS A 38 8.70 19.28 5.00
CA LYS A 38 9.36 18.37 5.96
C LYS A 38 8.41 17.71 6.97
N LYS A 39 7.16 18.17 7.11
CA LYS A 39 6.17 17.54 8.00
C LYS A 39 5.40 16.36 7.38
N LYS A 40 5.47 16.15 6.06
CA LYS A 40 4.81 14.99 5.39
C LYS A 40 5.76 13.83 5.06
N GLN A 41 7.06 13.95 5.34
CA GLN A 41 8.05 12.91 5.05
C GLN A 41 8.68 12.26 6.29
N ALA A 42 8.19 12.59 7.50
CA ALA A 42 8.65 11.96 8.75
C ALA A 42 7.78 10.75 9.20
N GLU A 43 6.70 10.41 8.50
CA GLU A 43 5.87 9.23 8.79
C GLU A 43 6.06 8.06 7.79
N GLN A 44 6.86 8.26 6.73
CA GLN A 44 7.13 7.22 5.72
C GLN A 44 8.55 6.61 5.83
N GLN A 45 9.18 6.66 7.00
CA GLN A 45 10.45 5.98 7.28
C GLN A 45 10.32 4.92 8.39
N VAL A 46 9.25 4.14 8.38
CA VAL A 46 9.21 2.82 9.04
C VAL A 46 8.52 1.80 8.11
N LYS A 47 9.01 1.59 6.88
CA LYS A 47 8.63 0.40 6.09
C LYS A 47 9.52 0.09 4.87
N THR A 48 10.85 0.13 5.00
CA THR A 48 11.73 -0.36 3.91
C THR A 48 12.75 -1.41 4.35
N GLU A 49 12.88 -1.71 5.65
CA GLU A 49 13.80 -2.77 6.14
C GLU A 49 13.09 -4.02 6.67
N GLN A 50 11.77 -4.14 6.51
CA GLN A 50 10.98 -5.29 6.95
C GLN A 50 10.42 -6.14 5.79
N THR A 51 11.03 -6.09 4.61
CA THR A 51 10.60 -6.96 3.50
C THR A 51 11.26 -8.35 3.55
N GLU A 52 12.29 -8.57 4.39
CA GLU A 52 12.98 -9.87 4.47
C GLU A 52 12.81 -10.62 5.81
N LYS A 53 12.17 -10.02 6.81
CA LYS A 53 11.88 -10.67 8.11
C LYS A 53 10.39 -10.81 8.47
N ILE A 54 9.47 -10.53 7.54
CA ILE A 54 8.04 -10.85 7.70
C ILE A 54 7.70 -12.12 6.89
N VAL A 55 8.43 -13.20 7.16
CA VAL A 55 7.98 -14.56 6.76
C VAL A 55 7.87 -15.47 7.99
N LYS A 56 8.11 -14.98 9.22
CA LYS A 56 7.94 -15.81 10.42
C LYS A 56 7.47 -15.01 11.63
N ALA A 57 6.33 -15.47 12.17
CA ALA A 57 5.66 -15.09 13.41
C ALA A 57 4.93 -13.73 13.33
N VAL A 58 3.66 -13.59 13.72
CA VAL A 58 2.97 -14.18 14.88
C VAL A 58 1.46 -14.19 14.60
N ALA A 59 0.76 -15.22 15.07
CA ALA A 59 -0.68 -15.42 14.93
C ALA A 59 -1.52 -14.34 15.65
N SER A 60 -2.32 -13.59 14.88
CA SER A 60 -3.65 -13.07 15.25
C SER A 60 -4.31 -12.50 13.98
N HIS A 61 -5.11 -13.31 13.29
CA HIS A 61 -5.62 -13.00 11.93
C HIS A 61 -6.82 -12.03 11.88
N ASN A 62 -7.23 -11.43 13.01
CA ASN A 62 -8.27 -10.40 13.00
C ASN A 62 -7.69 -9.07 12.47
N GLY A 63 -7.74 -8.89 11.15
CA GLY A 63 -7.35 -7.65 10.46
C GLY A 63 -6.15 -7.76 9.52
N GLU A 64 -5.55 -8.94 9.37
CA GLU A 64 -4.49 -9.15 8.39
C GLU A 64 -5.03 -9.17 6.97
N LYS A 65 -4.32 -8.50 6.05
CA LYS A 65 -4.63 -8.44 4.62
C LYS A 65 -3.48 -9.00 3.81
N SER A 66 -3.82 -9.70 2.74
CA SER A 66 -2.90 -10.20 1.73
C SER A 66 -3.03 -9.40 0.45
N THR A 67 -1.90 -9.15 -0.23
CA THR A 67 -1.88 -8.38 -1.47
C THR A 67 -1.55 -9.28 -2.67
N LEU A 68 -2.30 -9.12 -3.76
CA LEU A 68 -2.00 -9.69 -5.08
C LEU A 68 -1.99 -8.57 -6.12
N LYS A 69 -0.94 -8.47 -6.94
CA LYS A 69 -0.78 -7.35 -7.89
C LYS A 69 -0.26 -7.78 -9.25
N ASN A 70 -0.64 -7.03 -10.28
CA ASN A 70 -0.03 -7.01 -11.60
C ASN A 70 0.12 -5.55 -12.08
N ASP A 71 0.44 -5.32 -13.36
CA ASP A 71 0.63 -3.98 -13.91
C ASP A 71 -0.67 -3.14 -13.93
N GLU A 72 -1.83 -3.78 -13.92
CA GLU A 72 -3.14 -3.15 -14.11
C GLU A 72 -3.89 -2.93 -12.80
N LEU A 73 -3.78 -3.89 -11.87
CA LEU A 73 -4.58 -3.99 -10.65
C LEU A 73 -3.72 -4.33 -9.42
N THR A 74 -4.12 -3.78 -8.28
CA THR A 74 -3.65 -4.22 -6.96
C THR A 74 -4.87 -4.60 -6.12
N LEU A 75 -4.91 -5.84 -5.67
CA LEU A 75 -5.97 -6.40 -4.82
C LEU A 75 -5.45 -6.49 -3.39
N GLU A 76 -6.27 -6.12 -2.43
CA GLU A 76 -6.11 -6.49 -1.03
C GLU A 76 -7.24 -7.43 -0.64
N ILE A 77 -6.90 -8.50 0.07
CA ILE A 77 -7.82 -9.56 0.47
C ILE A 77 -7.70 -9.74 1.98
N SER A 78 -8.81 -9.72 2.69
CA SER A 78 -8.87 -9.99 4.12
C SER A 78 -8.59 -11.46 4.38
N ASN A 79 -7.65 -11.74 5.29
CA ASN A 79 -7.38 -13.11 5.74
C ASN A 79 -8.52 -13.63 6.63
N LEU A 80 -9.27 -12.74 7.30
CA LEU A 80 -10.53 -13.08 7.94
C LEU A 80 -11.65 -13.04 6.90
N GLY A 81 -12.37 -14.14 6.71
CA GLY A 81 -13.47 -14.21 5.75
C GLY A 81 -13.05 -14.44 4.29
N GLY A 82 -11.78 -14.21 3.96
CA GLY A 82 -11.22 -14.45 2.63
C GLY A 82 -11.70 -13.47 1.55
N GLN A 83 -12.33 -12.35 1.94
CA GLN A 83 -12.98 -11.41 1.03
C GLN A 83 -12.02 -10.35 0.48
N ILE A 84 -12.23 -9.90 -0.75
CA ILE A 84 -11.51 -8.74 -1.31
C ILE A 84 -11.89 -7.47 -0.52
N SER A 85 -10.92 -6.82 0.13
CA SER A 85 -11.12 -5.58 0.88
C SER A 85 -10.94 -4.32 0.03
N SER A 86 -10.07 -4.38 -0.98
CA SER A 86 -9.85 -3.25 -1.90
C SER A 86 -9.35 -3.71 -3.27
N VAL A 87 -9.65 -2.91 -4.29
CA VAL A 87 -9.12 -3.09 -5.66
C VAL A 87 -8.72 -1.73 -6.22
N ARG A 88 -7.41 -1.52 -6.38
CA ARG A 88 -6.84 -0.33 -7.00
C ARG A 88 -6.59 -0.57 -8.49
N MET A 89 -6.96 0.40 -9.33
CA MET A 89 -6.57 0.44 -10.74
C MET A 89 -5.23 1.17 -10.86
N ASN A 90 -4.15 0.44 -11.14
CA ASN A 90 -2.79 0.98 -11.09
C ASN A 90 -2.51 2.04 -12.16
N GLN A 91 -3.20 1.96 -13.30
CA GLN A 91 -3.02 2.85 -14.46
C GLN A 91 -4.01 4.02 -14.50
N TYR A 92 -4.84 4.19 -13.47
CA TYR A 92 -5.88 5.20 -13.45
C TYR A 92 -5.91 5.97 -12.14
N ASN A 93 -6.21 7.27 -12.26
CA ASN A 93 -6.46 8.14 -11.13
C ASN A 93 -7.92 8.59 -11.15
N SER A 94 -8.48 8.81 -9.96
CA SER A 94 -9.78 9.42 -9.79
C SER A 94 -9.67 10.94 -9.99
N TYR A 95 -10.70 11.52 -10.59
CA TYR A 95 -10.80 12.94 -10.85
C TYR A 95 -11.82 13.57 -9.91
N ASP A 96 -11.36 14.50 -9.07
CA ASP A 96 -12.22 15.39 -8.29
C ASP A 96 -11.94 16.86 -8.67
N LYS A 97 -12.90 17.75 -8.41
CA LYS A 97 -12.78 19.21 -8.62
C LYS A 97 -11.58 19.81 -7.89
N THR A 98 -11.15 19.18 -6.80
CA THR A 98 -10.07 19.66 -5.92
C THR A 98 -8.73 18.98 -6.16
N ASP A 99 -8.72 17.75 -6.66
CA ASP A 99 -7.51 16.95 -6.87
C ASP A 99 -7.74 15.94 -8.00
N LYS A 100 -6.89 16.01 -9.01
CA LYS A 100 -6.98 15.20 -10.24
C LYS A 100 -6.08 13.96 -10.22
N ASN A 101 -5.33 13.72 -9.14
CA ASN A 101 -4.27 12.72 -9.11
C ASN A 101 -4.41 11.71 -7.96
N LYS A 102 -5.63 11.51 -7.45
CA LYS A 102 -5.90 10.53 -6.41
C LYS A 102 -5.94 9.11 -7.00
N PRO A 103 -5.48 8.06 -6.29
CA PRO A 103 -5.60 6.70 -6.79
C PRO A 103 -7.06 6.31 -7.06
N LEU A 104 -7.33 5.60 -8.17
CA LEU A 104 -8.65 5.06 -8.45
C LEU A 104 -8.81 3.68 -7.80
N TYR A 105 -9.82 3.55 -6.94
CA TYR A 105 -10.25 2.28 -6.38
C TYR A 105 -11.63 1.91 -6.95
N LEU A 106 -11.79 0.67 -7.43
CA LEU A 106 -13.10 0.13 -7.79
C LEU A 106 -13.90 -0.24 -6.54
N PHE A 107 -13.19 -0.79 -5.55
CA PHE A 107 -13.72 -1.16 -4.25
C PHE A 107 -12.73 -0.71 -3.18
N ASN A 108 -13.25 -0.12 -2.11
CA ASN A 108 -12.49 0.30 -0.94
C ASN A 108 -13.42 0.16 0.29
N ASN A 109 -12.82 0.11 1.48
CA ASN A 109 -13.49 0.07 2.79
C ASN A 109 -14.15 -1.24 3.20
N GLU A 110 -13.66 -2.39 2.73
CA GLU A 110 -14.17 -3.71 3.20
C GLU A 110 -15.68 -3.92 2.93
N ASN A 111 -16.24 -3.19 1.96
CA ASN A 111 -17.66 -3.27 1.59
C ASN A 111 -18.06 -4.57 0.88
N SER A 112 -17.13 -5.51 0.73
CA SER A 112 -17.35 -6.79 0.06
C SER A 112 -17.95 -7.81 1.02
N ASN A 113 -19.26 -7.83 1.18
CA ASN A 113 -19.94 -8.68 2.17
C ASN A 113 -20.43 -10.03 1.61
N TYR A 114 -19.55 -10.85 1.02
CA TYR A 114 -19.91 -12.21 0.59
C TYR A 114 -19.32 -13.28 1.50
N GLY A 115 -20.02 -14.39 1.67
CA GLY A 115 -19.48 -15.53 2.41
C GLY A 115 -20.33 -16.74 2.16
N PHE A 116 -19.74 -17.91 2.35
CA PHE A 116 -20.41 -19.17 2.15
C PHE A 116 -20.68 -19.82 3.51
N ALA A 117 -21.78 -20.52 3.61
CA ALA A 117 -22.11 -21.31 4.78
C ALA A 117 -22.20 -22.78 4.35
N PHE A 118 -21.52 -23.64 5.09
CA PHE A 118 -21.44 -25.07 4.82
C PHE A 118 -21.83 -25.85 6.07
N LYS A 119 -22.21 -27.12 5.88
CA LYS A 119 -22.32 -28.07 6.99
C LYS A 119 -21.09 -28.98 6.97
N ASP A 120 -20.51 -29.20 8.14
CA ASP A 120 -19.51 -30.24 8.29
C ASP A 120 -20.18 -31.63 8.36
N LYS A 121 -19.38 -32.69 8.54
CA LYS A 121 -19.90 -34.07 8.65
C LYS A 121 -20.71 -34.32 9.93
N ALA A 122 -20.55 -33.49 10.95
CA ALA A 122 -21.32 -33.54 12.20
C ALA A 122 -22.60 -32.70 12.13
N GLY A 123 -22.86 -32.01 11.00
CA GLY A 123 -24.03 -31.16 10.80
C GLY A 123 -23.89 -29.75 11.38
N LYS A 124 -22.70 -29.38 11.89
CA LYS A 124 -22.42 -28.03 12.39
C LYS A 124 -22.36 -27.05 11.23
N LEU A 125 -23.04 -25.91 11.38
CA LEU A 125 -22.99 -24.81 10.42
C LEU A 125 -21.65 -24.08 10.56
N VAL A 126 -20.95 -23.95 9.45
CA VAL A 126 -19.66 -23.25 9.33
C VAL A 126 -19.84 -22.11 8.35
N SER A 127 -19.62 -20.88 8.80
CA SER A 127 -19.61 -19.68 7.96
C SER A 127 -18.17 -19.32 7.62
N THR A 128 -17.87 -19.13 6.34
CA THR A 128 -16.52 -18.75 5.91
C THR A 128 -16.14 -17.36 6.36
N LYS A 129 -17.11 -16.48 6.67
CA LYS A 129 -16.85 -15.11 7.15
C LYS A 129 -16.11 -15.09 8.48
N ASP A 130 -16.29 -16.14 9.26
CA ASP A 130 -15.72 -16.28 10.60
C ASP A 130 -14.42 -17.11 10.58
N LEU A 131 -13.96 -17.53 9.40
CA LEU A 131 -12.75 -18.33 9.25
C LEU A 131 -11.54 -17.44 9.00
N ASN A 132 -10.45 -17.78 9.69
CA ASN A 132 -9.12 -17.26 9.42
C ASN A 132 -8.44 -18.11 8.36
N PHE A 133 -8.13 -17.49 7.22
CA PHE A 133 -7.45 -18.13 6.11
C PHE A 133 -5.95 -17.84 6.16
N THR A 134 -5.16 -18.86 5.85
CA THR A 134 -3.72 -18.72 5.60
C THR A 134 -3.50 -18.50 4.11
N PRO A 135 -2.90 -17.38 3.69
CA PRO A 135 -2.63 -17.07 2.29
C PRO A 135 -1.37 -17.78 1.77
N THR A 136 -1.35 -18.13 0.50
CA THR A 136 -0.17 -18.57 -0.25
C THR A 136 -0.23 -17.97 -1.65
N VAL A 137 0.80 -17.21 -2.04
CA VAL A 137 0.88 -16.55 -3.35
C VAL A 137 1.79 -17.37 -4.26
N ASN A 138 1.33 -17.64 -5.48
CA ASN A 138 2.11 -18.27 -6.53
C ASN A 138 1.86 -17.55 -7.86
N GLY A 139 2.81 -16.72 -8.29
CA GLY A 139 2.69 -15.91 -9.49
C GLY A 139 1.49 -14.96 -9.42
N ASN A 140 0.55 -15.13 -10.34
CA ASN A 140 -0.68 -14.33 -10.41
C ASN A 140 -1.86 -14.95 -9.65
N VAL A 141 -1.62 -15.97 -8.83
CA VAL A 141 -2.65 -16.67 -8.05
C VAL A 141 -2.38 -16.49 -6.57
N ILE A 142 -3.42 -16.23 -5.78
CA ILE A 142 -3.38 -16.34 -4.32
C ILE A 142 -4.42 -17.37 -3.86
N THR A 143 -3.97 -18.33 -3.08
CA THR A 143 -4.80 -19.34 -2.42
C THR A 143 -4.89 -18.99 -0.94
N LEU A 144 -6.10 -18.78 -0.45
CA LEU A 144 -6.44 -18.62 0.95
C LEU A 144 -7.01 -19.94 1.44
N GLN A 145 -6.35 -20.59 2.39
CA GLN A 145 -6.78 -21.89 2.92
C GLN A 145 -7.19 -21.78 4.40
N ALA A 146 -8.38 -22.30 4.72
CA ALA A 146 -8.83 -22.51 6.09
C ALA A 146 -8.95 -24.01 6.37
N GLN A 147 -8.30 -24.45 7.46
CA GLN A 147 -8.36 -25.84 7.92
C GLN A 147 -9.39 -25.97 9.04
N LEU A 148 -10.32 -26.91 8.89
CA LEU A 148 -11.25 -27.34 9.93
C LEU A 148 -10.89 -28.76 10.39
N GLU A 149 -11.58 -29.24 11.43
CA GLU A 149 -11.31 -30.56 12.02
C GLU A 149 -11.43 -31.72 11.02
N SER A 150 -12.40 -31.65 10.10
CA SER A 150 -12.67 -32.73 9.12
C SER A 150 -12.82 -32.23 7.68
N ALA A 151 -12.50 -30.97 7.43
CA ALA A 151 -12.67 -30.34 6.13
C ALA A 151 -11.63 -29.24 5.88
N THR A 152 -11.41 -28.94 4.62
CA THR A 152 -10.54 -27.84 4.17
C THR A 152 -11.31 -27.00 3.18
N ILE A 153 -11.19 -25.68 3.31
CA ILE A 153 -11.81 -24.70 2.39
C ILE A 153 -10.69 -23.85 1.80
N GLN A 154 -10.69 -23.69 0.49
CA GLN A 154 -9.77 -22.85 -0.25
C GLN A 154 -10.52 -21.83 -1.10
N PHE A 155 -10.17 -20.56 -0.95
CA PHE A 155 -10.52 -19.49 -1.86
C PHE A 155 -9.32 -19.18 -2.74
N ILE A 156 -9.51 -19.25 -4.05
CA ILE A 156 -8.44 -19.09 -5.02
C ILE A 156 -8.80 -17.89 -5.89
N TYR A 157 -8.01 -16.82 -5.79
CA TYR A 157 -8.12 -15.67 -6.69
C TYR A 157 -7.01 -15.74 -7.72
N THR A 158 -7.38 -15.61 -9.00
CA THR A 158 -6.42 -15.50 -10.10
C THR A 158 -6.52 -14.11 -10.71
N LEU A 159 -5.44 -13.36 -10.64
CA LEU A 159 -5.34 -12.04 -11.24
C LEU A 159 -4.90 -12.18 -12.69
N GLN A 160 -5.83 -11.92 -13.61
CA GLN A 160 -5.60 -12.01 -15.05
C GLN A 160 -5.31 -10.61 -15.63
N LYS A 161 -4.95 -10.58 -16.92
CA LYS A 161 -4.83 -9.33 -17.68
C LYS A 161 -6.22 -8.76 -18.02
N ASN A 162 -6.24 -7.54 -18.55
CA ASN A 162 -7.45 -6.80 -18.92
C ASN A 162 -8.39 -6.58 -17.73
N TYR A 163 -7.82 -6.27 -16.56
CA TYR A 163 -8.58 -5.93 -15.35
C TYR A 163 -9.52 -7.05 -14.86
N LYS A 164 -9.19 -8.32 -15.11
CA LYS A 164 -10.01 -9.48 -14.73
C LYS A 164 -9.49 -10.19 -13.49
N VAL A 165 -10.42 -10.60 -12.63
CA VAL A 165 -10.16 -11.41 -11.44
C VAL A 165 -11.06 -12.63 -11.52
N ASP A 166 -10.46 -13.82 -11.60
CA ASP A 166 -11.18 -15.09 -11.47
C ASP A 166 -11.22 -15.53 -10.00
N PHE A 167 -12.32 -16.14 -9.60
CA PHE A 167 -12.54 -16.59 -8.22
C PHE A 167 -13.10 -18.01 -8.21
N GLN A 168 -12.41 -18.88 -7.48
CA GLN A 168 -12.79 -20.28 -7.33
C GLN A 168 -12.82 -20.67 -5.85
N VAL A 169 -13.79 -21.53 -5.50
CA VAL A 169 -13.91 -22.13 -4.17
C VAL A 169 -13.66 -23.63 -4.32
N LYS A 170 -12.70 -24.16 -3.56
CA LYS A 170 -12.46 -25.60 -3.43
C LYS A 170 -12.72 -26.04 -2.00
N THR A 171 -13.37 -27.18 -1.85
CA THR A 171 -13.69 -27.75 -0.55
C THR A 171 -13.40 -29.23 -0.54
N GLU A 172 -12.75 -29.72 0.51
CA GLU A 172 -12.51 -31.14 0.73
C GLU A 172 -13.10 -31.53 2.09
N GLY A 173 -13.76 -32.68 2.16
CA GLY A 173 -14.29 -33.20 3.43
C GLY A 173 -15.62 -32.59 3.93
N LEU A 174 -16.20 -31.61 3.22
CA LEU A 174 -17.55 -31.11 3.53
C LEU A 174 -18.64 -32.10 3.09
N SER A 175 -19.76 -32.11 3.83
CA SER A 175 -20.95 -32.88 3.44
C SER A 175 -21.72 -32.14 2.33
N LYS A 176 -22.39 -32.90 1.45
CA LYS A 176 -23.24 -32.35 0.37
C LYS A 176 -24.52 -31.73 0.93
#